data_AF-H9FMH3-F1
#
_entry.id   AF-H9FMH3-F1
#
_cell.length_a   1.000
_cell.length_b   1.000
_cell.length_c   1.000
_cell.angle_alpha   90.00
_cell.angle_beta   90.00
_cell.angle_gamma   90.00
#
_symmetry.space_group_name_H-M   'P 1'
#
loop_
_entity.id
_entity.type
_entity.pdbx_description
1 polymer ?
#
loop_
_entity_poly.entity_id
_entity_poly.type
_entity_poly.pdbx_seq_one_letter_code
_entity_poly.pdbx_strand_id
1 'polypeptide(L)'
;RRKDKESDKEDGRESPSYDTPSQRVQFILGTEDDDEEHIPHDLFTEMDELCYRDGEEYEWKETARWLKFEEDVEDGGDRWSKPYVATLSLHSLFELRSCILNGTVMLDMRASTLDEIA
;
A
#
# COMPACT_ATOMS: atom_id res chain seq x y z
N ARG A 1 53.49 20.26 -24.13
CA ARG A 1 52.35 20.85 -23.38
C ARG A 1 51.13 20.00 -23.74
N ARG A 2 50.91 18.81 -23.17
CA ARG A 2 50.26 18.55 -21.86
C ARG A 2 49.25 19.63 -21.46
N LYS A 3 47.96 19.33 -21.58
CA LYS A 3 47.06 19.31 -20.42
C LYS A 3 45.78 18.52 -20.74
N ASP A 4 45.64 17.38 -20.07
CA ASP A 4 44.38 16.71 -19.76
C ASP A 4 43.42 17.65 -19.01
N LYS A 5 42.11 17.48 -19.24
CA LYS A 5 40.97 17.78 -18.36
C LYS A 5 39.70 17.65 -19.21
N GLU A 6 38.63 17.02 -18.82
CA GLU A 6 38.26 16.14 -17.70
C GLU A 6 36.85 15.67 -18.13
N SER A 7 36.51 14.43 -17.84
CA SER A 7 35.22 13.84 -18.16
C SER A 7 34.13 14.43 -17.26
N ASP A 8 33.40 15.43 -17.72
CA ASP A 8 32.08 15.73 -17.17
C ASP A 8 31.04 14.92 -17.95
N LYS A 9 30.82 13.68 -17.47
CA LYS A 9 29.54 13.03 -17.69
C LYS A 9 28.52 13.83 -16.88
N GLU A 10 27.90 14.83 -17.50
CA GLU A 10 26.59 15.29 -17.05
C GLU A 10 25.66 14.07 -17.14
N ASP A 11 25.44 13.41 -16.00
CA ASP A 11 24.30 12.53 -15.82
C ASP A 11 23.07 13.45 -15.83
N GLY A 12 22.59 13.74 -17.04
CA GLY A 12 21.45 14.60 -17.36
C GLY A 12 20.12 14.01 -16.91
N ARG A 13 20.04 13.57 -15.64
CA ARG A 13 18.78 13.38 -14.95
C ARG A 13 18.34 14.76 -14.49
N GLU A 14 17.70 15.51 -15.39
CA GLU A 14 16.89 16.66 -14.99
C GLU A 14 15.98 16.18 -13.85
N SER A 15 16.22 16.69 -12.63
CA SER A 15 15.33 16.41 -11.52
C SER A 15 13.98 17.05 -11.87
N PRO A 16 12.86 16.29 -11.88
CA PRO A 16 11.52 16.85 -12.04
C PRO A 16 11.35 18.10 -11.19
N SER A 17 10.65 19.13 -11.68
CA SER A 17 10.25 20.23 -10.80
C SER A 17 9.24 19.67 -9.80
N TYR A 18 9.70 19.32 -8.60
CA TYR A 18 8.81 18.91 -7.51
C TYR A 18 8.11 20.15 -7.00
N ASP A 19 6.95 20.45 -7.60
CA ASP A 19 6.21 21.68 -7.36
C ASP A 19 5.59 21.73 -5.95
N THR A 20 5.49 20.59 -5.26
CA THR A 20 4.99 20.52 -3.88
C THR A 20 5.93 19.76 -2.93
N PRO A 21 5.96 20.13 -1.63
CA PRO A 21 6.72 19.37 -0.62
C PRO A 21 6.36 17.87 -0.58
N SER A 22 5.08 17.52 -0.79
CA SER A 22 4.62 16.13 -0.83
C SER A 22 5.22 15.32 -1.99
N GLN A 23 5.31 15.91 -3.20
CA GLN A 23 5.94 15.25 -4.34
C GLN A 23 7.44 15.06 -4.12
N ARG A 24 8.10 16.00 -3.42
CA ARG A 24 9.51 15.89 -3.09
C ARG A 24 9.79 14.72 -2.15
N VAL A 25 8.96 14.53 -1.12
CA VAL A 25 9.07 13.39 -0.20
C VAL A 25 8.83 12.07 -0.95
N GLN A 26 7.80 12.02 -1.81
CA GLN A 26 7.51 10.84 -2.62
C GLN A 26 8.69 10.45 -3.51
N PHE A 27 9.39 11.43 -4.09
CA PHE A 27 10.57 11.16 -4.90
C PHE A 27 11.72 10.57 -4.08
N ILE A 28 12.00 11.16 -2.92
CA ILE A 28 13.07 10.66 -2.04
C ILE A 28 12.81 9.19 -1.70
N LEU A 29 11.59 8.85 -1.27
CA LEU A 29 11.20 7.48 -0.92
C LEU A 29 11.24 6.52 -2.12
N GLY A 30 10.96 7.00 -3.34
CA GLY A 30 10.90 6.17 -4.55
C GLY A 30 12.24 5.97 -5.26
N THR A 31 13.36 6.49 -4.71
CA THR A 31 14.70 6.40 -5.33
C THR A 31 15.73 5.70 -4.47
N GLU A 32 15.31 5.11 -3.35
CA GLU A 32 16.15 4.27 -2.49
C GLU A 32 16.32 2.87 -3.13
N ASP A 33 16.93 2.83 -4.32
CA ASP A 33 17.15 1.61 -5.13
C ASP A 33 18.17 0.63 -4.51
N ASP A 34 18.88 1.06 -3.45
CA ASP A 34 19.93 0.29 -2.77
C ASP A 34 19.38 -0.53 -1.57
N ASP A 35 18.07 -0.49 -1.30
CA ASP A 35 17.46 -1.30 -0.24
C ASP A 35 17.21 -2.73 -0.72
N GLU A 36 18.19 -3.61 -0.47
CA GLU A 36 18.11 -5.02 -0.82
C GLU A 36 17.07 -5.80 0.02
N GLU A 37 16.62 -5.26 1.16
CA GLU A 37 15.65 -5.91 2.07
C GLU A 37 14.20 -5.50 1.72
N HIS A 38 13.96 -4.25 1.32
CA HIS A 38 12.62 -3.70 1.13
C HIS A 38 12.22 -3.55 -0.35
N ILE A 39 12.36 -4.64 -1.11
CA ILE A 39 11.95 -4.68 -2.53
C ILE A 39 10.42 -4.79 -2.63
N PRO A 40 9.72 -3.92 -3.40
CA PRO A 40 8.29 -4.03 -3.59
C PRO A 40 7.88 -5.34 -4.28
N HIS A 41 6.79 -5.95 -3.80
CA HIS A 41 6.21 -7.17 -4.36
C HIS A 41 4.83 -6.91 -4.98
N ASP A 42 4.41 -7.78 -5.90
CA ASP A 42 3.01 -7.83 -6.31
C ASP A 42 2.14 -8.24 -5.11
N LEU A 43 1.03 -7.52 -4.92
CA LEU A 43 0.13 -7.71 -3.79
C LEU A 43 -1.14 -8.45 -4.21
N PHE A 44 -1.49 -9.42 -3.40
CA PHE A 44 -2.87 -9.86 -3.21
C PHE A 44 -3.37 -9.19 -1.92
N THR A 45 -4.59 -8.66 -1.94
CA THR A 45 -5.20 -8.04 -0.77
C THR A 45 -6.55 -8.67 -0.51
N GLU A 46 -6.81 -9.04 0.74
CA GLU A 46 -8.05 -9.64 1.22
C GLU A 46 -8.63 -8.73 2.30
N MET A 47 -9.95 -8.57 2.31
CA MET A 47 -10.66 -7.79 3.32
C MET A 47 -11.61 -8.72 4.07
N ASP A 48 -11.36 -8.83 5.37
CA ASP A 48 -12.22 -9.54 6.31
C ASP A 48 -12.98 -8.57 7.21
N GLU A 49 -14.24 -8.87 7.49
CA GLU A 49 -15.06 -8.15 8.45
C GLU A 49 -15.47 -9.08 9.60
N LEU A 50 -15.32 -8.57 10.83
CA LEU A 50 -15.75 -9.30 12.03
C LEU A 50 -17.27 -9.26 12.15
N CYS A 51 -17.91 -10.42 11.96
CA CYS A 51 -19.35 -10.56 12.03
C CYS A 51 -19.80 -11.02 13.43
N TYR A 52 -20.93 -10.46 13.89
CA TYR A 52 -21.63 -10.92 15.08
C TYR A 52 -23.15 -10.93 14.82
N ARG A 53 -23.79 -12.08 15.02
CA ARG A 53 -25.26 -12.20 15.10
C ARG A 53 -25.63 -12.64 16.52
N ASP A 54 -26.76 -12.14 17.01
CA ASP A 54 -27.22 -12.40 18.38
C ASP A 54 -27.21 -13.90 18.71
N GLY A 55 -26.28 -14.30 19.57
CA GLY A 55 -26.12 -15.68 20.05
C GLY A 55 -25.12 -16.56 19.28
N GLU A 56 -24.46 -16.03 18.25
CA GLU A 56 -23.37 -16.71 17.52
C GLU A 56 -21.98 -16.25 18.01
N GLU A 57 -20.96 -17.07 17.74
CA GLU A 57 -19.56 -16.72 18.02
C GLU A 57 -19.07 -15.63 17.06
N TYR A 58 -18.10 -14.83 17.50
CA TYR A 58 -17.43 -13.86 16.63
C TYR A 58 -16.60 -14.60 15.59
N GLU A 59 -16.85 -14.31 14.31
CA GLU A 59 -16.09 -14.89 13.21
C GLU A 59 -15.70 -13.82 12.19
N TRP A 60 -14.46 -13.91 11.71
CA TRP A 60 -13.99 -13.12 10.57
C TRP A 60 -14.54 -13.74 9.29
N LYS A 61 -15.12 -12.91 8.42
CA LYS A 61 -15.61 -13.33 7.11
C LYS A 61 -14.96 -12.49 6.04
N GLU A 62 -14.42 -13.17 5.04
CA GLU A 62 -13.96 -12.55 3.81
C GLU A 62 -15.16 -11.85 3.15
N THR A 63 -14.99 -10.57 2.80
CA THR A 63 -16.01 -9.75 2.13
C THR A 63 -15.56 -9.25 0.76
N ALA A 64 -14.26 -9.08 0.54
CA ALA A 64 -13.72 -8.65 -0.76
C ALA A 64 -12.24 -9.05 -0.94
N ARG A 65 -11.78 -9.06 -2.19
CA ARG A 65 -10.36 -9.29 -2.53
C ARG A 65 -9.91 -8.51 -3.76
N TRP A 66 -8.61 -8.23 -3.84
CA TRP A 66 -7.98 -7.49 -4.93
C TRP A 66 -6.75 -8.21 -5.50
N LEU A 67 -6.76 -8.36 -6.83
CA LEU A 67 -5.59 -8.64 -7.64
C LEU A 67 -5.65 -7.78 -8.91
N LYS A 68 -5.21 -6.52 -8.78
CA LYS A 68 -5.42 -5.40 -9.73
C LYS A 68 -6.89 -5.01 -9.95
N PHE A 69 -7.82 -5.98 -9.94
CA PHE A 69 -9.26 -5.82 -9.95
C PHE A 69 -9.86 -6.26 -8.60
N GLU A 70 -11.02 -5.71 -8.28
CA GLU A 70 -11.83 -6.01 -7.10
C GLU A 70 -12.86 -7.09 -7.42
N GLU A 71 -13.05 -8.02 -6.48
CA GLU A 71 -14.16 -8.97 -6.44
C GLU A 71 -14.75 -8.94 -5.03
N ASP A 72 -16.08 -8.97 -4.94
CA ASP A 72 -16.82 -8.94 -3.67
C ASP A 72 -17.55 -10.26 -3.45
N VAL A 73 -17.76 -10.59 -2.19
CA VAL A 73 -18.64 -11.69 -1.80
C VAL A 73 -20.10 -11.27 -1.97
N GLU A 74 -20.83 -12.02 -2.78
CA GLU A 74 -22.25 -11.87 -3.08
C GLU A 74 -23.06 -13.07 -2.53
N ASP A 75 -24.38 -13.00 -2.67
CA ASP A 75 -25.32 -14.10 -2.42
C ASP A 75 -25.15 -14.77 -1.03
N GLY A 76 -24.74 -14.00 -0.01
CA GLY A 76 -24.60 -14.48 1.36
C GLY A 76 -23.36 -15.35 1.62
N GLY A 77 -22.36 -15.31 0.75
CA GLY A 77 -21.10 -16.07 0.91
C GLY A 77 -20.81 -17.07 -0.21
N ASP A 78 -21.80 -17.35 -1.06
CA ASP A 78 -21.73 -18.47 -2.00
C ASP A 78 -21.15 -18.10 -3.37
N ARG A 79 -20.83 -16.82 -3.59
CA ARG A 79 -20.45 -16.33 -4.90
C ARG A 79 -19.52 -15.12 -4.84
N TRP A 80 -18.58 -15.08 -5.78
CA TRP A 80 -17.81 -13.88 -6.10
C TRP A 80 -18.47 -13.07 -7.22
N SER A 81 -18.43 -11.75 -7.10
CA SER A 81 -18.77 -10.83 -8.18
C SER A 81 -17.80 -11.01 -9.37
N LYS A 82 -18.10 -10.37 -10.50
CA LYS A 82 -17.14 -10.34 -11.62
C LYS A 82 -16.06 -9.30 -11.32
N PRO A 83 -14.78 -9.55 -11.68
CA PRO A 83 -13.71 -8.61 -11.41
C PRO A 83 -14.01 -7.24 -12.05
N TYR A 84 -13.84 -6.18 -11.27
CA TYR A 84 -14.09 -4.81 -11.72
C TYR A 84 -13.03 -3.83 -11.21
N VAL A 85 -13.04 -2.61 -11.74
CA VAL A 85 -12.15 -1.54 -11.28
C VAL A 85 -12.81 -0.85 -10.10
N ALA A 86 -12.13 -0.92 -8.95
CA ALA A 86 -12.55 -0.30 -7.70
C ALA A 86 -12.92 1.18 -7.86
N THR A 87 -13.99 1.60 -7.19
CA THR A 87 -14.30 3.02 -7.00
C THR A 87 -14.42 3.32 -5.52
N LEU A 88 -13.66 4.30 -5.04
CA LEU A 88 -13.65 4.68 -3.63
C LEU A 88 -14.45 5.95 -3.40
N SER A 89 -15.15 6.00 -2.26
CA SER A 89 -15.77 7.25 -1.82
C SER A 89 -14.70 8.25 -1.38
N LEU A 90 -14.88 9.53 -1.69
CA LEU A 90 -13.96 10.57 -1.20
C LEU A 90 -13.97 10.68 0.32
N HIS A 91 -15.11 10.37 0.95
CA HIS A 91 -15.26 10.38 2.40
C HIS A 91 -14.36 9.35 3.07
N SER A 92 -14.42 8.09 2.61
CA SER A 92 -13.57 7.01 3.15
C SER A 92 -12.08 7.27 2.95
N LEU A 93 -11.67 7.93 1.85
CA LEU A 93 -10.28 8.36 1.66
C LEU A 93 -9.81 9.40 2.71
N PHE A 94 -10.67 10.32 3.12
CA PHE A 94 -10.35 11.26 4.19
C PHE A 94 -10.28 10.58 5.56
N GLU A 95 -11.15 9.61 5.82
CA GLU A 95 -11.10 8.80 7.03
C GLU A 95 -9.82 7.97 7.08
N LEU A 96 -9.45 7.29 5.98
CA LEU A 96 -8.18 6.55 5.88
C LEU A 96 -6.97 7.45 6.17
N ARG A 97 -6.94 8.66 5.59
CA ARG A 97 -5.90 9.65 5.91
C ARG A 97 -5.87 9.99 7.40
N SER A 98 -7.03 10.16 8.03
CA SER A 98 -7.13 10.41 9.47
C SER A 98 -6.62 9.23 10.29
N CYS A 99 -6.93 7.99 9.89
CA CYS A 99 -6.43 6.77 10.53
C CYS A 99 -4.91 6.68 10.47
N ILE A 100 -4.29 7.00 9.32
CA ILE A 100 -2.82 6.99 9.18
C ILE A 100 -2.18 8.08 10.05
N LEU A 101 -2.81 9.26 10.16
CA LEU A 101 -2.25 10.38 10.93
C LEU A 101 -2.35 10.21 12.44
N ASN A 102 -3.40 9.54 12.93
CA ASN A 102 -3.74 9.48 14.35
C ASN A 102 -3.66 8.06 14.93
N GLY A 103 -3.55 7.04 14.08
CA GLY A 103 -3.47 5.64 14.47
C GLY A 103 -2.05 5.19 14.81
N THR A 104 -1.94 3.94 15.21
CA THR A 104 -0.65 3.28 15.47
C THR A 104 0.02 2.91 14.16
N VAL A 105 1.31 3.27 14.00
CA VAL A 105 2.14 2.87 12.85
C VAL A 105 3.32 2.06 13.37
N MET A 106 3.40 0.78 12.97
CA MET A 106 4.50 -0.12 13.28
C MET A 106 5.08 -0.66 11.98
N LEU A 107 6.27 -0.20 11.62
CA LEU A 107 7.02 -0.65 10.43
C LEU A 107 8.10 -1.66 10.87
N ASP A 108 8.49 -2.55 9.97
CA ASP A 108 9.54 -3.57 10.17
C ASP A 108 9.33 -4.44 11.41
N MET A 109 8.06 -4.74 11.71
CA MET A 109 7.66 -5.60 12.82
C MET A 109 8.22 -7.01 12.62
N ARG A 110 8.88 -7.53 13.66
CA ARG A 110 9.39 -8.90 13.70
C ARG A 110 8.44 -9.79 14.49
N ALA A 111 7.38 -10.24 13.82
CA ALA A 111 6.41 -11.19 14.34
C ALA A 111 6.22 -12.33 13.33
N SER A 112 5.90 -13.51 13.83
CA SER A 112 5.76 -14.75 13.07
C SER A 112 4.38 -15.41 13.24
N THR A 113 3.54 -14.87 14.13
CA THR A 113 2.19 -15.35 14.41
C THR A 113 1.22 -14.17 14.58
N LEU A 114 -0.08 -14.40 14.40
CA LEU A 114 -1.11 -13.38 14.65
C LEU A 114 -1.13 -12.94 16.13
N ASP A 115 -0.88 -13.86 17.06
CA ASP A 115 -0.82 -13.55 18.49
C ASP A 115 0.35 -12.61 18.85
N GLU A 116 1.46 -12.66 18.10
CA GLU A 116 2.59 -11.74 18.27
C GLU A 116 2.32 -10.34 17.67
N ILE A 117 1.36 -10.24 16.76
CA ILE A 117 0.96 -8.98 16.10
C ILE A 117 -0.14 -8.26 16.91
N ALA A 118 -1.02 -9.02 17.56
CA ALA A 118 -2.26 -8.55 18.21
C ALA A 118 -2.07 -7.71 19.49
#